data_AF-A0A7W8KKP0-F1
#
_entry.id   AF-A0A7W8KKP0-F1
#
_cell.length_a   1.000
_cell.length_b   1.000
_cell.length_c   1.000
_cell.angle_alpha   90.00
_cell.angle_beta   90.00
_cell.angle_gamma   90.00
#
_symmetry.space_group_name_H-M   'P 1'
#
loop_
_entity.id
_entity.type
_entity.pdbx_description
1 polymer ?
#
loop_
_entity_poly.entity_id
_entity_poly.type
_entity_poly.pdbx_seq_one_letter_code
_entity_poly.pdbx_strand_id
1 'polypeptide(L)'
;MPTVRTALSVLTLLLLPVPAGAQDDTPMPVKTTTQTCGAYTLKLEENGFGDPDDRVSIVRGGATLATVQDTMVHVDFCRDVTGDGVPEVLLAGFSGGAHCCFTHTLYSLTTPPRKLLTAFSAHTDTLDVRQLDGKGPMELVGADWRFAYAYGLSFAESAPLPVVYSYLPVTGGAPRYVENTRAFPGLVRSYVQSMTSGEAFGGGYLAEYAARVITAPTTAEPYLRSLPDRVRAWLTNYGPDIRHSLGDFGLWDWPTRAGVNPDAPRTGLGGAFSAPGTREFLALVGGTDARPAADTPLEGGQASTGTLKLYRAQGAAIVAGPPLQTVPMRSDAGGYVDAAWWPAFAVRRASGRDDVIVRDARSGSVRYTTHRVGTAALTALTDDPLAVAATLLGDLSNVARQVASSYARPTPPRTAAQRAEVQRRIDAALIRARPWAALTDARLDLPRLGGFSVGAVDMTADTADRAQVTATAEVGYADAKTDSEYIFGPRYTVTIDLARGSGGWAVTTWTLTPLTGELDPS
;
A
#
# COMPACT_ATOMS: atom_id res chain seq x y z
N MET A 1 -66.85 -29.21 -38.09
CA MET A 1 -66.74 -30.65 -37.74
C MET A 1 -65.36 -31.14 -38.17
N PRO A 2 -64.55 -31.84 -37.35
CA PRO A 2 -64.58 -32.01 -35.90
C PRO A 2 -63.40 -31.32 -35.18
N THR A 3 -63.67 -30.96 -33.94
CA THR A 3 -62.76 -30.48 -32.90
C THR A 3 -61.83 -31.59 -32.40
N VAL A 4 -60.52 -31.34 -32.35
CA VAL A 4 -59.56 -32.15 -31.59
C VAL A 4 -59.11 -31.33 -30.38
N ARG A 5 -59.52 -31.79 -29.20
CA ARG A 5 -59.09 -31.27 -27.89
C ARG A 5 -57.71 -31.87 -27.58
N THR A 6 -56.67 -31.05 -27.49
CA THR A 6 -55.38 -31.46 -26.94
C THR A 6 -55.36 -31.11 -25.47
N ALA A 7 -55.38 -32.14 -24.61
CA ALA A 7 -55.27 -32.00 -23.17
C ALA A 7 -53.85 -31.55 -22.80
N LEU A 8 -53.76 -30.41 -22.10
CA LEU A 8 -52.53 -29.88 -21.53
C LEU A 8 -52.26 -30.63 -20.22
N SER A 9 -51.39 -31.62 -20.23
CA SER A 9 -50.88 -32.26 -19.00
C SER A 9 -49.87 -31.32 -18.33
N VAL A 10 -50.32 -30.63 -17.28
CA VAL A 10 -49.45 -29.89 -16.36
C VAL A 10 -48.70 -30.93 -15.52
N LEU A 11 -47.42 -31.15 -15.85
CA LEU A 11 -46.50 -31.93 -15.01
C LEU A 11 -45.96 -31.01 -13.91
N THR A 12 -46.62 -31.02 -12.76
CA THR A 12 -46.15 -30.33 -11.55
C THR A 12 -44.91 -31.04 -11.03
N LEU A 13 -43.71 -30.56 -11.36
CA LEU A 13 -42.48 -30.97 -10.68
C LEU A 13 -42.53 -30.44 -9.23
N LEU A 14 -42.84 -31.32 -8.29
CA LEU A 14 -42.59 -31.10 -6.87
C LEU A 14 -41.07 -31.07 -6.63
N LEU A 15 -40.50 -29.86 -6.61
CA LEU A 15 -39.18 -29.61 -6.03
C LEU A 15 -39.30 -29.82 -4.51
N LEU A 16 -39.04 -31.05 -4.05
CA LEU A 16 -38.79 -31.29 -2.63
C LEU A 16 -37.45 -30.61 -2.28
N PRO A 17 -37.39 -29.74 -1.26
CA PRO A 17 -36.12 -29.26 -0.76
C PRO A 17 -35.35 -30.47 -0.22
N VAL A 18 -34.23 -30.81 -0.88
CA VAL A 18 -33.25 -31.70 -0.27
C VAL A 18 -32.76 -30.95 0.97
N PRO A 19 -32.94 -31.49 2.19
CA PRO A 19 -32.27 -30.90 3.34
C PRO A 19 -30.78 -30.96 3.03
N ALA A 20 -30.13 -29.80 2.98
CA ALA A 20 -28.69 -29.74 3.03
C ALA A 20 -28.31 -30.46 4.32
N GLY A 21 -27.83 -31.70 4.21
CA GLY A 21 -27.22 -32.39 5.32
C GLY A 21 -26.03 -31.54 5.71
N ALA A 22 -26.12 -30.84 6.84
CA ALA A 22 -24.94 -30.43 7.55
C ALA A 22 -24.14 -31.71 7.77
N GLN A 23 -22.98 -31.83 7.12
CA GLN A 23 -22.01 -32.86 7.47
C GLN A 23 -21.71 -32.67 8.96
N ASP A 24 -22.18 -33.60 9.79
CA ASP A 24 -21.70 -33.80 11.16
C ASP A 24 -20.27 -34.36 11.10
N ASP A 25 -19.36 -33.63 10.45
CA ASP A 25 -17.94 -33.95 10.50
C ASP A 25 -17.46 -33.54 11.89
N THR A 26 -17.23 -34.55 12.74
CA THR A 26 -16.60 -34.33 14.04
C THR A 26 -15.28 -33.60 13.80
N PRO A 27 -15.03 -32.43 14.43
CA PRO A 27 -13.80 -31.69 14.23
C PRO A 27 -12.60 -32.60 14.50
N MET A 28 -11.63 -32.60 13.58
CA MET A 28 -10.41 -33.36 13.80
C MET A 28 -9.73 -32.88 15.09
N PRO A 29 -9.16 -33.79 15.90
CA PRO A 29 -8.48 -33.38 17.12
C PRO A 29 -7.26 -32.51 16.78
N VAL A 30 -7.14 -31.36 17.47
CA VAL A 30 -5.98 -30.47 17.37
C VAL A 30 -4.69 -31.23 17.64
N LYS A 31 -3.80 -31.26 16.66
CA LYS A 31 -2.49 -31.90 16.76
C LYS A 31 -1.57 -31.00 17.57
N THR A 32 -1.05 -31.51 18.69
CA THR A 32 -0.08 -30.77 19.51
C THR A 32 1.32 -31.36 19.32
N THR A 33 2.29 -30.52 19.00
CA THR A 33 3.72 -30.85 18.98
C THR A 33 4.50 -29.91 19.88
N THR A 34 5.64 -30.38 20.40
CA THR A 34 6.53 -29.56 21.22
C THR A 34 7.96 -29.70 20.77
N GLN A 35 8.71 -28.61 20.85
CA GLN A 35 10.16 -28.59 20.65
C GLN A 35 10.82 -27.61 21.60
N THR A 36 12.10 -27.82 21.90
CA THR A 36 12.86 -26.92 22.77
C THR A 36 13.62 -25.88 21.95
N CYS A 37 13.70 -24.66 22.48
CA CYS A 37 14.55 -23.59 21.97
C CYS A 37 15.17 -22.86 23.15
N GLY A 38 16.46 -23.11 23.40
CA GLY A 38 17.12 -22.67 24.63
C GLY A 38 16.39 -23.21 25.88
N ALA A 39 16.05 -22.31 26.82
CA ALA A 39 15.33 -22.63 28.05
C ALA A 39 13.80 -22.69 27.90
N TYR A 40 13.28 -22.58 26.67
CA TYR A 40 11.86 -22.51 26.38
C TYR A 40 11.37 -23.77 25.68
N THR A 41 10.10 -24.11 25.92
CA THR A 41 9.33 -25.06 25.12
C THR A 41 8.45 -24.28 24.17
N LEU A 42 8.59 -24.53 22.87
CA LEU A 42 7.67 -24.08 21.84
C LEU A 42 6.58 -25.15 21.72
N LYS A 43 5.34 -24.78 22.05
CA LYS A 43 4.17 -25.65 21.92
C LYS A 43 3.39 -25.21 20.69
N LEU A 44 3.35 -26.06 19.66
CA LEU A 44 2.61 -25.85 18.43
C LEU A 44 1.31 -26.67 18.49
N GLU A 45 0.18 -26.01 18.26
CA GLU A 45 -1.16 -26.62 18.21
C GLU A 45 -1.74 -26.34 16.82
N GLU A 46 -1.98 -27.40 16.04
CA GLU A 46 -2.35 -27.36 14.62
C GLU A 46 -3.75 -27.98 14.42
N ASN A 47 -4.59 -27.32 13.63
CA ASN A 47 -5.94 -27.72 13.31
C ASN A 47 -6.21 -27.76 11.79
N GLY A 48 -5.18 -27.56 10.96
CA GLY A 48 -5.23 -27.80 9.52
C GLY A 48 -6.28 -26.95 8.81
N PHE A 49 -6.27 -25.64 9.06
CA PHE A 49 -7.25 -24.64 8.58
C PHE A 49 -8.65 -24.69 9.24
N GLY A 50 -8.85 -25.54 10.25
CA GLY A 50 -10.09 -25.58 11.03
C GLY A 50 -10.16 -24.53 12.16
N ASP A 51 -11.30 -24.47 12.86
CA ASP A 51 -11.48 -23.68 14.09
C ASP A 51 -11.19 -24.55 15.34
N PRO A 52 -10.30 -24.13 16.27
CA PRO A 52 -9.54 -22.87 16.28
C PRO A 52 -8.34 -22.86 15.34
N ASP A 53 -7.89 -21.65 15.00
CA ASP A 53 -6.63 -21.38 14.31
C ASP A 53 -5.42 -22.09 14.95
N ASP A 54 -4.39 -22.31 14.15
CA ASP A 54 -3.12 -22.82 14.61
C ASP A 54 -2.44 -21.79 15.54
N ARG A 55 -1.70 -22.27 16.55
CA ARG A 55 -0.94 -21.40 17.45
C ARG A 55 0.40 -21.99 17.88
N VAL A 56 1.39 -21.12 18.04
CA VAL A 56 2.66 -21.42 18.72
C VAL A 56 2.74 -20.62 20.01
N SER A 57 2.90 -21.32 21.13
CA SER A 57 3.15 -20.73 22.45
C SER A 57 4.61 -20.91 22.88
N ILE A 58 5.24 -19.81 23.34
CA ILE A 58 6.55 -19.81 23.98
C ILE A 58 6.34 -20.02 25.48
N VAL A 59 6.72 -21.20 25.99
CA VAL A 59 6.43 -21.64 27.36
C VAL A 59 7.71 -21.80 28.17
N ARG A 60 7.70 -21.37 29.44
CA ARG A 60 8.77 -21.66 30.41
C ARG A 60 8.20 -21.87 31.80
N GLY A 61 8.65 -22.93 32.48
CA GLY A 61 8.18 -23.25 33.83
C GLY A 61 6.67 -23.47 33.91
N GLY A 62 6.05 -23.95 32.82
CA GLY A 62 4.60 -24.12 32.71
C GLY A 62 3.80 -22.85 32.38
N ALA A 63 4.44 -21.68 32.33
CA ALA A 63 3.79 -20.42 31.96
C ALA A 63 3.99 -20.08 30.47
N THR A 64 2.90 -19.76 29.77
CA THR A 64 2.95 -19.18 28.43
C THR A 64 3.35 -17.71 28.52
N LEU A 65 4.44 -17.33 27.86
CA LEU A 65 4.99 -15.97 27.90
C LEU A 65 4.72 -15.18 26.62
N ALA A 66 4.47 -15.88 25.51
CA ALA A 66 4.04 -15.28 24.24
C ALA A 66 3.31 -16.33 23.40
N THR A 67 2.42 -15.86 22.54
CA THR A 67 1.70 -16.69 21.57
C THR A 67 1.63 -15.97 20.23
N VAL A 68 1.85 -16.71 19.15
CA VAL A 68 1.50 -16.32 17.78
C VAL A 68 0.39 -17.26 17.32
N GLN A 69 -0.65 -16.71 16.71
CA GLN A 69 -1.82 -17.44 16.20
C GLN A 69 -2.14 -16.89 14.81
N ASP A 70 -2.46 -17.79 13.89
CA ASP A 70 -2.87 -17.49 12.52
C ASP A 70 -3.52 -18.75 11.91
N THR A 71 -4.09 -18.64 10.71
CA THR A 71 -4.73 -19.80 10.04
C THR A 71 -3.79 -21.01 9.92
N MET A 72 -2.51 -20.76 9.65
CA MET A 72 -1.43 -21.70 9.93
C MET A 72 -0.27 -20.98 10.60
N VAL A 73 0.43 -21.66 11.51
CA VAL A 73 1.69 -21.14 12.08
C VAL A 73 2.76 -22.22 12.10
N HIS A 74 4.01 -21.82 11.90
CA HIS A 74 5.14 -22.70 12.05
C HIS A 74 6.35 -21.99 12.67
N VAL A 75 7.32 -22.80 13.10
CA VAL A 75 8.60 -22.32 13.61
C VAL A 75 9.64 -22.46 12.50
N ASP A 76 10.12 -21.35 11.96
CA ASP A 76 11.14 -21.33 10.90
C ASP A 76 12.50 -21.75 11.45
N PHE A 77 12.95 -21.07 12.51
CA PHE A 77 14.24 -21.37 13.14
C PHE A 77 14.26 -21.04 14.62
N CYS A 78 15.23 -21.67 15.29
CA CYS A 78 15.68 -21.36 16.63
C CYS A 78 17.22 -21.25 16.62
N ARG A 79 17.77 -20.05 16.73
CA ARG A 79 19.23 -19.81 16.80
C ARG A 79 19.53 -18.38 17.25
N ASP A 80 20.74 -18.17 17.76
CA ASP A 80 21.26 -16.84 18.05
C ASP A 80 21.55 -16.10 16.74
N VAL A 81 20.77 -15.06 16.46
CA VAL A 81 20.97 -14.17 15.30
C VAL A 81 21.47 -12.79 15.73
N THR A 82 21.42 -12.47 17.03
CA THR A 82 21.90 -11.19 17.55
C THR A 82 23.37 -11.22 17.97
N GLY A 83 23.93 -12.41 18.15
CA GLY A 83 25.30 -12.65 18.60
C GLY A 83 25.50 -12.41 20.11
N ASP A 84 24.43 -12.36 20.89
CA ASP A 84 24.49 -12.09 22.34
C ASP A 84 24.47 -13.38 23.20
N GLY A 85 24.46 -14.55 22.57
CA GLY A 85 24.41 -15.86 23.22
C GLY A 85 23.01 -16.29 23.66
N VAL A 86 21.97 -15.48 23.42
CA VAL A 86 20.57 -15.84 23.62
C VAL A 86 19.98 -16.26 22.26
N PRO A 87 19.33 -17.43 22.17
CA PRO A 87 18.69 -17.82 20.92
C PRO A 87 17.46 -16.95 20.64
N GLU A 88 17.25 -16.63 19.36
CA GLU A 88 15.99 -16.13 18.85
C GLU A 88 15.16 -17.26 18.23
N VAL A 89 13.84 -17.11 18.28
CA VAL A 89 12.88 -17.93 17.53
C VAL A 89 12.14 -17.08 16.51
N LEU A 90 12.16 -17.50 15.25
CA LEU A 90 11.34 -16.93 14.19
C LEU A 90 10.10 -17.79 14.01
N LEU A 91 8.94 -17.15 14.09
CA LEU A 91 7.63 -17.75 13.88
C LEU A 91 7.01 -17.14 12.62
N ALA A 92 6.46 -17.97 11.74
CA ALA A 92 5.74 -17.53 10.56
C ALA A 92 4.27 -17.91 10.69
N GLY A 93 3.39 -16.90 10.59
CA GLY A 93 1.95 -17.07 10.45
C GLY A 93 1.53 -16.89 9.00
N PHE A 94 0.58 -17.70 8.55
CA PHE A 94 -0.07 -17.61 7.26
C PHE A 94 -1.57 -17.46 7.45
N SER A 95 -2.14 -16.41 6.87
CA SER A 95 -3.56 -16.05 7.06
C SER A 95 -4.56 -16.76 6.14
N GLY A 96 -4.14 -17.81 5.44
CA GLY A 96 -5.05 -18.58 4.58
C GLY A 96 -5.40 -17.93 3.24
N GLY A 97 -4.87 -16.75 2.93
CA GLY A 97 -5.09 -16.09 1.65
C GLY A 97 -4.60 -16.92 0.45
N ALA A 98 -5.30 -16.85 -0.69
CA ALA A 98 -5.01 -17.62 -1.90
C ALA A 98 -3.56 -17.48 -2.41
N HIS A 99 -2.86 -16.45 -1.95
CA HIS A 99 -1.50 -16.14 -2.33
C HIS A 99 -0.57 -16.09 -1.12
N CYS A 100 -0.74 -16.95 -0.12
CA CYS A 100 0.30 -17.18 0.88
C CYS A 100 0.71 -15.91 1.68
N CYS A 101 -0.25 -15.16 2.25
CA CYS A 101 0.01 -13.93 3.02
C CYS A 101 0.69 -14.25 4.37
N PHE A 102 2.02 -14.11 4.43
CA PHE A 102 2.82 -14.39 5.62
C PHE A 102 3.09 -13.18 6.51
N THR A 103 3.11 -13.44 7.81
CA THR A 103 3.62 -12.53 8.84
C THR A 103 4.68 -13.24 9.67
N HIS A 104 5.87 -12.66 9.74
CA HIS A 104 6.98 -13.17 10.55
C HIS A 104 7.08 -12.42 11.88
N THR A 105 7.22 -13.17 12.97
CA THR A 105 7.46 -12.63 14.31
C THR A 105 8.72 -13.24 14.90
N LEU A 106 9.72 -12.39 15.21
CA LEU A 106 10.96 -12.82 15.85
C LEU A 106 10.93 -12.49 17.34
N TYR A 107 11.19 -13.47 18.19
CA TYR A 107 11.40 -13.28 19.63
C TYR A 107 12.83 -13.63 20.01
N SER A 108 13.50 -12.73 20.74
CA SER A 108 14.67 -13.11 21.53
C SER A 108 14.20 -13.83 22.78
N LEU A 109 14.81 -14.97 23.08
CA LEU A 109 14.46 -15.79 24.24
C LEU A 109 15.20 -15.34 25.51
N THR A 110 15.30 -14.02 25.70
CA THR A 110 15.66 -13.42 26.99
C THR A 110 14.65 -13.84 28.07
N THR A 111 14.88 -13.45 29.32
CA THR A 111 13.94 -13.74 30.42
C THR A 111 13.39 -12.43 30.98
N PRO A 112 12.16 -12.03 30.64
CA PRO A 112 11.19 -12.69 29.75
C PRO A 112 11.55 -12.57 28.25
N PRO A 113 10.93 -13.37 27.36
CA PRO A 113 11.09 -13.24 25.91
C PRO A 113 10.75 -11.82 25.43
N ARG A 114 11.50 -11.33 24.45
CA ARG A 114 11.33 -9.99 23.88
C ARG A 114 11.08 -10.08 22.40
N LYS A 115 9.94 -9.56 21.93
CA LYS A 115 9.66 -9.47 20.49
C LYS A 115 10.63 -8.48 19.83
N LEU A 116 11.42 -8.93 18.87
CA LEU A 116 12.39 -8.12 18.14
C LEU A 116 11.86 -7.61 16.80
N LEU A 117 10.96 -8.36 16.15
CA LEU A 117 10.41 -8.03 14.83
C LEU A 117 8.95 -8.49 14.74
N THR A 118 8.12 -7.69 14.06
CA THR A 118 6.90 -8.15 13.37
C THR A 118 7.05 -7.65 11.94
N ALA A 119 6.99 -8.52 10.93
CA ALA A 119 7.11 -8.15 9.53
C ALA A 119 6.00 -8.82 8.72
N PHE A 120 5.19 -8.02 8.03
CA PHE A 120 4.32 -8.54 6.98
C PHE A 120 5.17 -8.74 5.72
N SER A 121 5.49 -9.99 5.43
CA SER A 121 6.40 -10.38 4.34
C SER A 121 5.63 -10.81 3.08
N ALA A 122 4.31 -10.68 3.11
CA ALA A 122 3.40 -11.01 2.03
C ALA A 122 3.69 -12.41 1.49
N HIS A 123 4.15 -12.53 0.25
CA HIS A 123 4.34 -13.82 -0.43
C HIS A 123 5.69 -14.49 -0.13
N THR A 124 6.34 -14.13 0.96
CA THR A 124 7.61 -14.72 1.39
C THR A 124 7.35 -15.67 2.54
N ASP A 125 7.61 -16.96 2.37
CA ASP A 125 7.38 -17.99 3.39
C ASP A 125 8.39 -17.95 4.54
N THR A 126 9.64 -17.57 4.26
CA THR A 126 10.70 -17.50 5.28
C THR A 126 11.56 -16.22 5.18
N LEU A 127 12.27 -15.91 6.26
CA LEU A 127 13.32 -14.88 6.28
C LEU A 127 14.70 -15.53 6.36
N ASP A 128 15.49 -15.35 5.31
CA ASP A 128 16.86 -15.85 5.21
C ASP A 128 17.77 -15.14 6.20
N VAL A 129 18.43 -15.88 7.08
CA VAL A 129 19.44 -15.31 7.97
C VAL A 129 20.79 -15.32 7.29
N ARG A 130 21.40 -14.15 7.12
CA ARG A 130 22.66 -13.96 6.41
C ARG A 130 23.53 -12.95 7.14
N GLN A 131 24.84 -13.16 7.12
CA GLN A 131 25.78 -12.13 7.53
C GLN A 131 26.16 -11.33 6.27
N LEU A 132 25.65 -10.10 6.15
CA LEU A 132 25.80 -9.27 4.95
C LEU A 132 26.90 -8.20 5.09
N ASP A 133 27.20 -7.73 6.29
CA ASP A 133 28.20 -6.67 6.52
C ASP A 133 29.51 -7.17 7.18
N GLY A 134 29.53 -8.45 7.57
CA GLY A 134 30.66 -9.11 8.21
C GLY A 134 30.83 -8.76 9.69
N LYS A 135 29.81 -8.20 10.35
CA LYS A 135 29.92 -7.67 11.72
C LYS A 135 28.73 -8.08 12.58
N GLY A 136 29.02 -8.49 13.81
CA GLY A 136 28.03 -8.59 14.89
C GLY A 136 26.77 -9.42 14.51
N PRO A 137 25.55 -8.93 14.82
CA PRO A 137 24.29 -9.58 14.48
C PRO A 137 24.19 -9.96 12.99
N MET A 138 23.44 -11.02 12.69
CA MET A 138 23.09 -11.38 11.31
C MET A 138 21.90 -10.54 10.83
N GLU A 139 21.78 -10.34 9.52
CA GLU A 139 20.59 -9.76 8.89
C GLU A 139 19.55 -10.83 8.59
N LEU A 140 18.29 -10.40 8.54
CA LEU A 140 17.18 -11.19 8.00
C LEU A 140 16.80 -10.62 6.64
N VAL A 141 16.81 -11.46 5.62
CA VAL A 141 16.51 -11.10 4.23
C VAL A 141 15.17 -11.71 3.84
N GLY A 142 14.25 -10.88 3.39
CA GLY A 142 12.96 -11.31 2.84
C GLY A 142 12.72 -10.67 1.48
N ALA A 143 11.45 -10.64 1.08
CA ALA A 143 11.00 -9.95 -0.12
C ALA A 143 9.93 -8.89 0.18
N ASP A 144 10.05 -7.77 -0.52
CA ASP A 144 9.10 -6.69 -0.62
C ASP A 144 8.28 -6.90 -1.90
N TRP A 145 7.03 -7.26 -1.71
CA TRP A 145 6.07 -7.57 -2.77
C TRP A 145 5.21 -6.39 -3.18
N ARG A 146 5.67 -5.15 -3.02
CA ARG A 146 4.94 -3.94 -3.45
C ARG A 146 4.51 -3.93 -4.92
N PHE A 147 5.14 -4.76 -5.76
CA PHE A 147 4.80 -4.92 -7.18
C PHE A 147 3.89 -6.10 -7.48
N ALA A 148 3.42 -6.84 -6.48
CA ALA A 148 2.44 -7.91 -6.67
C ALA A 148 1.17 -7.33 -7.29
N TYR A 149 0.73 -7.90 -8.41
CA TYR A 149 -0.43 -7.45 -9.20
C TYR A 149 -0.34 -6.00 -9.72
N ALA A 150 0.83 -5.40 -9.63
CA ALA A 150 1.00 -4.02 -10.04
C ALA A 150 1.26 -3.95 -11.54
N TYR A 151 0.89 -2.81 -12.13
CA TYR A 151 1.35 -2.41 -13.45
C TYR A 151 0.99 -3.40 -14.58
N GLY A 152 -0.20 -4.00 -14.49
CA GLY A 152 -0.70 -4.96 -15.49
C GLY A 152 -0.09 -6.35 -15.38
N LEU A 153 0.73 -6.63 -14.37
CA LEU A 153 1.29 -7.97 -14.14
C LEU A 153 0.30 -8.86 -13.42
N SER A 154 0.24 -10.13 -13.84
CA SER A 154 -0.33 -11.19 -13.01
C SER A 154 0.57 -11.46 -11.80
N PHE A 155 0.09 -12.25 -10.85
CA PHE A 155 0.94 -12.70 -9.74
C PHE A 155 2.15 -13.49 -10.21
N ALA A 156 1.94 -14.41 -11.16
CA ALA A 156 3.00 -15.26 -11.69
C ALA A 156 4.10 -14.45 -12.37
N GLU A 157 3.75 -13.29 -12.92
CA GLU A 157 4.68 -12.35 -13.52
C GLU A 157 5.23 -11.31 -12.54
N SER A 158 4.77 -11.28 -11.29
CA SER A 158 5.19 -10.30 -10.29
C SER A 158 6.57 -10.66 -9.72
N ALA A 159 7.44 -9.67 -9.60
CA ALA A 159 8.77 -9.83 -9.02
C ALA A 159 8.93 -9.00 -7.74
N PRO A 160 9.47 -9.57 -6.65
CA PRO A 160 9.75 -8.81 -5.45
C PRO A 160 11.06 -8.02 -5.55
N LEU A 161 11.21 -7.02 -4.68
CA LEU A 161 12.51 -6.46 -4.33
C LEU A 161 13.00 -7.10 -3.02
N PRO A 162 14.31 -7.17 -2.74
CA PRO A 162 14.74 -7.71 -1.45
C PRO A 162 14.46 -6.69 -0.35
N VAL A 163 14.08 -7.17 0.83
CA VAL A 163 14.05 -6.39 2.08
C VAL A 163 15.10 -6.94 3.02
N VAL A 164 15.83 -6.05 3.72
CA VAL A 164 16.81 -6.43 4.73
C VAL A 164 16.43 -5.83 6.06
N TYR A 165 16.28 -6.67 7.08
CA TYR A 165 16.14 -6.25 8.46
C TYR A 165 17.48 -6.39 9.18
N SER A 166 17.98 -5.30 9.75
CA SER A 166 19.20 -5.29 10.56
C SER A 166 18.86 -5.06 12.03
N TYR A 167 19.62 -5.68 12.94
CA TYR A 167 19.50 -5.43 14.37
C TYR A 167 20.18 -4.11 14.76
N LEU A 168 19.39 -3.04 14.89
CA LEU A 168 19.89 -1.68 15.08
C LEU A 168 19.37 -1.04 16.38
N PRO A 169 20.11 -0.07 16.96
CA PRO A 169 19.61 0.78 18.02
C PRO A 169 18.35 1.53 17.57
N VAL A 170 17.39 1.67 18.48
CA VAL A 170 16.19 2.50 18.32
C VAL A 170 16.14 3.54 19.42
N THR A 171 15.67 4.75 19.11
CA THR A 171 15.59 5.82 20.12
C THR A 171 14.68 5.42 21.28
N GLY A 172 15.18 5.53 22.51
CA GLY A 172 14.39 5.28 23.72
C GLY A 172 14.08 3.79 24.02
N GLY A 173 14.73 2.85 23.34
CA GLY A 173 14.50 1.42 23.54
C GLY A 173 15.75 0.56 23.31
N ALA A 174 15.63 -0.72 23.65
CA ALA A 174 16.65 -1.71 23.33
C ALA A 174 16.69 -1.98 21.82
N PRO A 175 17.84 -2.39 21.23
CA PRO A 175 17.96 -2.65 19.79
C PRO A 175 16.95 -3.67 19.29
N ARG A 176 16.56 -3.55 18.01
CA ARG A 176 15.54 -4.36 17.34
C ARG A 176 15.87 -4.56 15.87
N TYR A 177 15.24 -5.56 15.26
CA TYR A 177 15.29 -5.70 13.81
C TYR A 177 14.37 -4.66 13.17
N VAL A 178 14.93 -3.88 12.25
CA VAL A 178 14.24 -2.82 11.50
C VAL A 178 14.71 -2.84 10.06
N GLU A 179 13.86 -2.42 9.14
CA GLU A 179 14.22 -2.31 7.74
C GLU A 179 15.44 -1.40 7.55
N ASN A 180 16.45 -1.93 6.86
CA ASN A 180 17.72 -1.30 6.58
C ASN A 180 18.22 -1.63 5.16
N THR A 181 17.31 -2.02 4.26
CA THR A 181 17.57 -2.44 2.88
C THR A 181 18.51 -1.51 2.12
N ARG A 182 18.34 -0.19 2.28
CA ARG A 182 19.17 0.81 1.57
C ARG A 182 20.63 0.85 2.01
N ALA A 183 20.99 0.25 3.15
CA ALA A 183 22.40 0.07 3.54
C ALA A 183 23.11 -1.00 2.70
N PHE A 184 22.35 -1.83 1.98
CA PHE A 184 22.86 -2.97 1.20
C PHE A 184 22.56 -2.86 -0.30
N PRO A 185 22.99 -1.78 -1.00
CA PRO A 185 22.69 -1.61 -2.43
C PRO A 185 23.31 -2.71 -3.31
N GLY A 186 24.38 -3.36 -2.85
CA GLY A 186 24.96 -4.54 -3.52
C GLY A 186 24.04 -5.76 -3.48
N LEU A 187 23.33 -5.98 -2.36
CA LEU A 187 22.33 -7.05 -2.27
C LEU A 187 21.16 -6.75 -3.20
N VAL A 188 20.64 -5.52 -3.19
CA VAL A 188 19.52 -5.12 -4.08
C VAL A 188 19.84 -5.44 -5.54
N ARG A 189 21.04 -5.07 -6.02
CA ARG A 189 21.46 -5.38 -7.39
C ARG A 189 21.64 -6.88 -7.64
N SER A 190 22.37 -7.58 -6.77
CA SER A 190 22.65 -9.01 -6.98
C SER A 190 21.40 -9.89 -6.87
N TYR A 191 20.46 -9.54 -6.00
CA TYR A 191 19.16 -10.20 -5.87
C TYR A 191 18.40 -10.14 -7.20
N VAL A 192 18.23 -8.93 -7.76
CA VAL A 192 17.52 -8.75 -9.02
C VAL A 192 18.28 -9.35 -10.21
N GLN A 193 19.62 -9.25 -10.23
CA GLN A 193 20.45 -9.91 -11.24
C GLN A 193 20.30 -11.44 -11.21
N SER A 194 20.22 -12.04 -10.02
CA SER A 194 20.02 -13.49 -9.91
C SER A 194 18.65 -13.91 -10.43
N MET A 195 17.61 -13.15 -10.08
CA MET A 195 16.23 -13.38 -10.56
C MET A 195 16.11 -13.25 -12.09
N THR A 196 16.85 -12.31 -12.68
CA THR A 196 16.82 -12.02 -14.12
C THR A 196 17.87 -12.79 -14.93
N SER A 197 18.60 -13.73 -14.30
CA SER A 197 19.61 -14.55 -14.98
C SER A 197 19.03 -15.68 -15.83
N GLY A 198 17.75 -16.00 -15.64
CA GLY A 198 17.00 -17.00 -16.39
C GLY A 198 16.27 -16.45 -17.60
N GLU A 199 15.09 -17.02 -17.89
CA GLU A 199 14.20 -16.51 -18.94
C GLU A 199 13.69 -15.10 -18.59
N ALA A 200 13.60 -14.23 -19.59
CA ALA A 200 13.13 -12.88 -19.39
C ALA A 200 11.60 -12.85 -19.24
N PHE A 201 11.12 -12.16 -18.21
CA PHE A 201 9.69 -12.02 -17.89
C PHE A 201 9.38 -10.59 -17.41
N GLY A 202 8.11 -10.22 -17.36
CA GLY A 202 7.67 -8.83 -17.12
C GLY A 202 8.16 -8.28 -15.78
N GLY A 203 7.95 -9.03 -14.70
CA GLY A 203 8.41 -8.67 -13.36
C GLY A 203 9.92 -8.50 -13.27
N GLY A 204 10.70 -9.34 -13.96
CA GLY A 204 12.16 -9.23 -13.99
C GLY A 204 12.63 -7.88 -14.55
N TYR A 205 12.01 -7.41 -15.63
CA TYR A 205 12.33 -6.10 -16.21
C TYR A 205 11.99 -4.94 -15.27
N LEU A 206 10.83 -5.03 -14.58
CA LEU A 206 10.38 -4.06 -13.59
C LEU A 206 11.32 -4.01 -12.38
N ALA A 207 11.68 -5.16 -11.81
CA ALA A 207 12.57 -5.26 -10.67
C ALA A 207 13.95 -4.66 -10.98
N GLU A 208 14.48 -4.89 -12.19
CA GLU A 208 15.77 -4.32 -12.63
C GLU A 208 15.69 -2.80 -12.84
N TYR A 209 14.59 -2.29 -13.42
CA TYR A 209 14.36 -0.85 -13.49
C TYR A 209 14.29 -0.22 -12.08
N ALA A 210 13.51 -0.83 -11.18
CA ALA A 210 13.36 -0.38 -9.81
C ALA A 210 14.67 -0.39 -9.03
N ALA A 211 15.46 -1.47 -9.12
CA ALA A 211 16.77 -1.58 -8.49
C ALA A 211 17.72 -0.46 -8.96
N ARG A 212 17.66 -0.07 -10.23
CA ARG A 212 18.42 1.07 -10.78
C ARG A 212 17.90 2.40 -10.25
N VAL A 213 16.59 2.62 -10.22
CA VAL A 213 15.99 3.82 -9.60
C VAL A 213 16.44 3.98 -8.14
N ILE A 214 16.55 2.89 -7.39
CA ILE A 214 16.95 2.93 -5.97
C ILE A 214 18.46 3.11 -5.80
N THR A 215 19.28 2.36 -6.55
CA THR A 215 20.71 2.18 -6.26
C THR A 215 21.66 2.91 -7.21
N ALA A 216 21.21 3.22 -8.43
CA ALA A 216 22.01 3.88 -9.46
C ALA A 216 21.09 4.68 -10.41
N PRO A 217 20.43 5.76 -9.94
CA PRO A 217 19.35 6.43 -10.69
C PRO A 217 19.75 6.91 -12.08
N THR A 218 21.01 7.31 -12.26
CA THR A 218 21.57 7.75 -13.55
C THR A 218 21.59 6.66 -14.62
N THR A 219 21.43 5.38 -14.23
CA THR A 219 21.44 4.23 -15.13
C THR A 219 20.04 3.71 -15.47
N ALA A 220 19.00 4.18 -14.80
CA ALA A 220 17.63 3.71 -15.00
C ALA A 220 17.11 4.05 -16.41
N GLU A 221 17.33 5.28 -16.86
CA GLU A 221 16.94 5.73 -18.21
C GLU A 221 17.73 5.05 -19.35
N PRO A 222 19.07 4.95 -19.28
CA PRO A 222 19.82 4.12 -20.23
C PRO A 222 19.32 2.67 -20.30
N TYR A 223 18.96 2.07 -19.17
CA TYR A 223 18.38 0.74 -19.13
C TYR A 223 17.02 0.69 -19.85
N LEU A 224 16.08 1.58 -19.55
CA LEU A 224 14.80 1.66 -20.25
C LEU A 224 14.97 1.75 -21.77
N ARG A 225 15.90 2.60 -22.25
CA ARG A 225 16.17 2.75 -23.68
C ARG A 225 16.71 1.48 -24.35
N SER A 226 17.40 0.62 -23.59
CA SER A 226 17.97 -0.63 -24.08
C SER A 226 16.97 -1.78 -24.20
N LEU A 227 15.78 -1.65 -23.60
CA LEU A 227 14.77 -2.70 -23.60
C LEU A 227 14.06 -2.84 -24.95
N PRO A 228 13.49 -4.03 -25.25
CA PRO A 228 12.59 -4.20 -26.38
C PRO A 228 11.45 -3.18 -26.38
N ASP A 229 11.02 -2.72 -27.56
CA ASP A 229 10.05 -1.64 -27.71
C ASP A 229 8.79 -1.81 -26.86
N ARG A 230 8.22 -3.02 -26.83
CA ARG A 230 7.03 -3.35 -26.03
C ARG A 230 7.27 -3.14 -24.52
N VAL A 231 8.36 -3.69 -24.00
CA VAL A 231 8.71 -3.59 -22.56
C VAL A 231 9.09 -2.15 -22.20
N ARG A 232 9.82 -1.46 -23.09
CA ARG A 232 10.15 -0.05 -22.91
C ARG A 232 8.90 0.82 -22.87
N ALA A 233 7.94 0.61 -23.76
CA ALA A 233 6.67 1.32 -23.76
C ALA A 233 5.90 1.07 -22.45
N TRP A 234 5.81 -0.19 -22.02
CA TRP A 234 5.18 -0.58 -20.76
C TRP A 234 5.81 0.09 -19.53
N LEU A 235 7.13 0.01 -19.36
CA LEU A 235 7.80 0.66 -18.23
C LEU A 235 7.83 2.18 -18.33
N THR A 236 7.74 2.75 -19.54
CA THR A 236 7.57 4.20 -19.71
C THR A 236 6.18 4.63 -19.27
N ASN A 237 5.14 3.84 -19.59
CA ASN A 237 3.76 4.05 -19.15
C ASN A 237 3.65 4.06 -17.61
N TYR A 238 4.26 3.08 -16.94
CA TYR A 238 4.21 2.95 -15.47
C TYR A 238 5.34 3.63 -14.72
N GLY A 239 6.32 4.20 -15.41
CA GLY A 239 7.53 4.79 -14.83
C GLY A 239 7.27 5.79 -13.70
N PRO A 240 6.34 6.75 -13.86
CA PRO A 240 5.94 7.66 -12.78
C PRO A 240 5.41 6.94 -11.53
N ASP A 241 4.47 6.02 -11.70
CA ASP A 241 3.86 5.23 -10.61
C ASP A 241 4.90 4.39 -9.88
N ILE A 242 5.83 3.77 -10.62
CA ILE A 242 6.93 2.98 -10.07
C ILE A 242 7.84 3.87 -9.22
N ARG A 243 8.28 5.03 -9.75
CA ARG A 243 9.15 5.96 -8.99
C ARG A 243 8.47 6.45 -7.72
N HIS A 244 7.16 6.73 -7.80
CA HIS A 244 6.38 7.15 -6.64
C HIS A 244 6.30 6.03 -5.59
N SER A 245 5.97 4.79 -6.01
CA SER A 245 5.94 3.60 -5.15
C SER A 245 7.30 3.33 -4.50
N LEU A 246 8.41 3.65 -5.15
CA LEU A 246 9.76 3.46 -4.63
C LEU A 246 10.24 4.59 -3.69
N GLY A 247 9.46 5.65 -3.52
CA GLY A 247 9.82 6.80 -2.69
C GLY A 247 10.12 6.37 -1.24
N ASP A 248 9.30 5.47 -0.69
CA ASP A 248 9.39 4.98 0.68
C ASP A 248 10.21 3.68 0.86
N PHE A 249 10.70 3.07 -0.22
CA PHE A 249 11.45 1.81 -0.18
C PHE A 249 12.59 1.92 0.84
N GLY A 250 12.74 1.02 1.81
CA GLY A 250 13.79 1.12 2.83
C GLY A 250 13.55 2.15 3.94
N LEU A 251 12.37 2.79 4.01
CA LEU A 251 12.06 3.86 4.97
C LEU A 251 10.92 3.49 5.92
N TRP A 252 10.24 2.36 5.73
CA TRP A 252 9.01 2.02 6.44
C TRP A 252 9.20 1.97 7.98
N ASP A 253 10.37 1.53 8.42
CA ASP A 253 10.75 1.42 9.84
C ASP A 253 11.45 2.65 10.42
N TRP A 254 11.53 3.77 9.69
CA TRP A 254 12.04 5.02 10.23
C TRP A 254 11.29 5.51 11.48
N PRO A 255 9.95 5.40 11.55
CA PRO A 255 9.22 5.67 12.79
C PRO A 255 9.68 4.79 13.96
N THR A 256 9.87 3.48 13.74
CA THR A 256 10.37 2.57 14.77
C THR A 256 11.77 2.93 15.22
N ARG A 257 12.67 3.25 14.29
CA ARG A 257 14.03 3.71 14.60
C ARG A 257 14.05 4.99 15.43
N ALA A 258 13.06 5.86 15.23
CA ALA A 258 12.85 7.09 16.00
C ALA A 258 12.06 6.87 17.31
N GLY A 259 11.87 5.63 17.75
CA GLY A 259 11.24 5.30 19.04
C GLY A 259 9.72 5.15 19.02
N VAL A 260 9.10 5.13 17.85
CA VAL A 260 7.67 4.79 17.75
C VAL A 260 7.48 3.28 17.96
N ASN A 261 6.38 2.88 18.61
CA ASN A 261 6.01 1.48 18.76
C ASN A 261 6.02 0.80 17.37
N PRO A 262 6.73 -0.33 17.17
CA PRO A 262 6.77 -1.00 15.86
C PRO A 262 5.42 -1.53 15.40
N ASP A 263 4.52 -1.82 16.32
CA ASP A 263 3.17 -2.29 15.97
C ASP A 263 2.22 -1.12 15.71
N ALA A 264 2.71 0.14 15.77
CA ALA A 264 1.87 1.29 15.45
C ALA A 264 1.50 1.29 13.96
N PRO A 265 0.19 1.36 13.63
CA PRO A 265 -0.26 1.45 12.25
C PRO A 265 0.28 2.75 11.63
N ARG A 266 0.75 2.67 10.41
CA ARG A 266 1.43 3.78 9.75
C ARG A 266 1.24 3.73 8.24
N THR A 267 1.39 4.89 7.62
CA THR A 267 1.50 5.07 6.18
C THR A 267 2.34 6.32 5.91
N GLY A 268 2.96 6.43 4.76
CA GLY A 268 3.79 7.58 4.47
C GLY A 268 4.35 7.57 3.06
N LEU A 269 5.20 8.55 2.81
CA LEU A 269 5.91 8.67 1.55
C LEU A 269 7.32 9.19 1.79
N GLY A 270 8.27 8.73 0.97
CA GLY A 270 9.63 9.24 1.00
C GLY A 270 9.81 10.44 0.07
N GLY A 271 10.75 11.31 0.41
CA GLY A 271 11.06 12.50 -0.37
C GLY A 271 12.18 13.34 0.23
N ALA A 272 12.37 14.53 -0.34
CA ALA A 272 13.35 15.55 0.00
C ALA A 272 12.64 16.84 0.42
N PHE A 273 12.02 16.81 1.59
CA PHE A 273 11.12 17.86 2.06
C PHE A 273 11.85 19.08 2.60
N SER A 274 12.87 18.87 3.42
CA SER A 274 13.58 19.96 4.10
C SER A 274 14.65 20.61 3.21
N ALA A 275 15.34 19.84 2.38
CA ALA A 275 16.38 20.32 1.48
C ALA A 275 16.57 19.39 0.27
N PRO A 276 17.06 19.90 -0.87
CA PRO A 276 17.29 19.11 -2.07
C PRO A 276 18.21 17.91 -1.84
N GLY A 277 17.79 16.74 -2.34
CA GLY A 277 18.58 15.51 -2.25
C GLY A 277 18.66 14.88 -0.85
N THR A 278 18.11 15.52 0.19
CA THR A 278 17.99 14.92 1.51
C THR A 278 16.94 13.82 1.48
N ARG A 279 17.26 12.63 1.98
CA ARG A 279 16.28 11.54 2.07
C ARG A 279 15.53 11.62 3.40
N GLU A 280 14.22 11.68 3.31
CA GLU A 280 13.33 11.85 4.46
C GLU A 280 12.05 11.04 4.26
N PHE A 281 11.35 10.75 5.35
CA PHE A 281 10.10 10.01 5.33
C PHE A 281 9.02 10.82 6.04
N LEU A 282 7.96 11.17 5.32
CA LEU A 282 6.80 11.86 5.87
C LEU A 282 5.72 10.81 6.15
N ALA A 283 5.46 10.53 7.42
CA ALA A 283 4.59 9.42 7.81
C ALA A 283 3.51 9.84 8.80
N LEU A 284 2.30 9.38 8.52
CA LEU A 284 1.18 9.38 9.43
C LEU A 284 1.26 8.13 10.29
N VAL A 285 1.38 8.30 11.61
CA VAL A 285 1.53 7.18 12.55
C VAL A 285 0.47 7.22 13.63
N GLY A 286 -0.18 6.08 13.87
CA GLY A 286 -1.21 5.92 14.89
C GLY A 286 -0.68 5.98 16.31
N GLY A 287 -1.58 6.32 17.24
CA GLY A 287 -1.34 6.22 18.67
C GLY A 287 -1.00 4.80 19.13
N THR A 288 -0.28 4.70 20.25
CA THR A 288 0.25 3.45 20.80
C THR A 288 -0.80 2.48 21.33
N ASP A 289 -2.01 2.96 21.58
CA ASP A 289 -3.07 2.19 22.26
C ASP A 289 -3.99 1.46 21.27
N ALA A 290 -3.65 1.49 19.98
CA ALA A 290 -4.58 1.19 18.89
C ALA A 290 -4.37 -0.18 18.21
N ARG A 291 -3.87 -1.22 18.90
CA ARG A 291 -3.89 -2.56 18.30
C ARG A 291 -5.28 -3.17 18.45
N PRO A 292 -6.02 -3.45 17.36
CA PRO A 292 -7.28 -4.17 17.45
C PRO A 292 -7.02 -5.61 17.90
N ALA A 293 -8.02 -6.25 18.49
CA ALA A 293 -8.03 -7.71 18.58
C ALA A 293 -8.01 -8.30 17.16
N ALA A 294 -7.38 -9.46 16.98
CA ALA A 294 -7.15 -10.10 15.68
C ALA A 294 -8.44 -10.26 14.83
N ASP A 295 -9.60 -10.34 15.49
CA ASP A 295 -10.88 -10.71 14.86
C ASP A 295 -11.83 -9.52 14.63
N THR A 296 -11.33 -8.28 14.65
CA THR A 296 -12.18 -7.10 14.46
C THR A 296 -12.43 -6.85 12.96
N PRO A 297 -13.67 -6.96 12.45
CA PRO A 297 -13.96 -6.67 11.03
C PRO A 297 -13.53 -5.25 10.65
N LEU A 298 -13.14 -5.04 9.38
CA LEU A 298 -12.79 -3.73 8.81
C LEU A 298 -13.85 -2.65 9.08
N GLU A 299 -15.14 -3.03 9.12
CA GLU A 299 -16.25 -2.12 9.44
C GLU A 299 -16.28 -1.62 10.91
N GLY A 300 -15.36 -2.10 11.77
CA GLY A 300 -15.24 -1.76 13.18
C GLY A 300 -13.83 -1.39 13.66
N GLY A 301 -12.90 -1.05 12.74
CA GLY A 301 -11.51 -0.71 13.10
C GLY A 301 -11.41 0.32 14.23
N GLN A 302 -10.42 0.14 15.12
CA GLN A 302 -10.25 1.01 16.29
C GLN A 302 -10.03 2.45 15.84
N ALA A 303 -10.92 3.34 16.26
CA ALA A 303 -10.75 4.78 16.05
C ALA A 303 -9.53 5.23 16.86
N SER A 304 -8.48 5.63 16.16
CA SER A 304 -7.27 6.17 16.72
C SER A 304 -7.02 7.57 16.20
N THR A 305 -6.01 8.21 16.76
CA THR A 305 -5.49 9.47 16.26
C THR A 305 -4.17 9.20 15.56
N GLY A 306 -4.07 9.58 14.29
CA GLY A 306 -2.84 9.57 13.51
C GLY A 306 -2.11 10.90 13.63
N THR A 307 -0.80 10.87 13.82
CA THR A 307 0.07 12.05 13.82
C THR A 307 1.03 12.00 12.66
N LEU A 308 0.98 13.00 11.79
CA LEU A 308 1.94 13.20 10.71
C LEU A 308 3.24 13.78 11.27
N LYS A 309 4.37 13.15 10.97
CA LYS A 309 5.71 13.61 11.33
C LYS A 309 6.69 13.43 10.18
N LEU A 310 7.73 14.25 10.17
CA LEU A 310 8.88 14.12 9.28
C LEU A 310 10.01 13.37 10.00
N TYR A 311 10.45 12.26 9.43
CA TYR A 311 11.54 11.43 9.94
C TYR A 311 12.78 11.62 9.08
N ARG A 312 13.94 11.78 9.73
CA ARG A 312 15.19 12.19 9.06
C ARG A 312 16.39 11.44 9.63
N ALA A 313 17.37 11.14 8.78
CA ALA A 313 18.65 10.62 9.24
C ALA A 313 19.47 11.72 9.94
N GLN A 314 20.09 11.37 11.07
CA GLN A 314 21.06 12.18 11.78
C GLN A 314 22.25 11.28 12.16
N GLY A 315 23.24 11.22 11.27
CA GLY A 315 24.28 10.18 11.34
C GLY A 315 23.66 8.80 11.12
N ALA A 316 23.92 7.85 12.04
CA ALA A 316 23.33 6.51 12.01
C ALA A 316 21.92 6.44 12.63
N ALA A 317 21.51 7.46 13.39
CA ALA A 317 20.21 7.53 14.03
C ALA A 317 19.14 8.07 13.08
N ILE A 318 17.88 7.73 13.35
CA ILE A 318 16.72 8.38 12.74
C ILE A 318 16.04 9.22 13.82
N VAL A 319 15.75 10.48 13.51
CA VAL A 319 15.07 11.40 14.40
C VAL A 319 13.70 11.77 13.85
N ALA A 320 12.71 11.85 14.75
CA ALA A 320 11.39 12.36 14.43
C ALA A 320 11.34 13.88 14.64
N GLY A 321 10.78 14.61 13.68
CA GLY A 321 10.38 16.00 13.87
C GLY A 321 9.17 16.14 14.80
N PRO A 322 8.81 17.38 15.16
CA PRO A 322 7.56 17.64 15.89
C PRO A 322 6.33 17.19 15.06
N PRO A 323 5.17 16.98 15.71
CA PRO A 323 3.89 16.78 15.02
C PRO A 323 3.62 17.90 14.00
N LEU A 324 3.35 17.52 12.75
CA LEU A 324 3.00 18.46 11.68
C LEU A 324 1.49 18.59 11.51
N GLN A 325 0.76 17.49 11.70
CA GLN A 325 -0.70 17.43 11.62
C GLN A 325 -1.21 16.24 12.43
N THR A 326 -2.40 16.38 13.01
CA THR A 326 -3.10 15.31 13.70
C THR A 326 -4.45 15.07 13.04
N VAL A 327 -4.82 13.81 12.78
CA VAL A 327 -6.08 13.45 12.12
C VAL A 327 -6.72 12.21 12.74
N PRO A 328 -8.06 12.06 12.62
CA PRO A 328 -8.70 10.78 12.89
C PRO A 328 -8.16 9.71 11.94
N MET A 329 -7.93 8.51 12.47
CA MET A 329 -7.41 7.38 11.74
C MET A 329 -8.11 6.11 12.22
N ARG A 330 -8.35 5.17 11.31
CA ARG A 330 -8.79 3.81 11.64
C ARG A 330 -7.72 2.84 11.21
N SER A 331 -7.60 1.75 11.93
CA SER A 331 -6.73 0.65 11.54
C SER A 331 -7.34 -0.69 11.90
N ASP A 332 -6.97 -1.72 11.13
CA ASP A 332 -7.28 -3.11 11.42
C ASP A 332 -6.10 -3.85 12.06
N ALA A 333 -6.29 -5.13 12.36
CA ALA A 333 -5.27 -5.99 12.97
C ALA A 333 -4.06 -6.22 12.05
N GLY A 334 -4.25 -6.14 10.72
CA GLY A 334 -3.19 -6.23 9.71
C GLY A 334 -2.35 -4.96 9.60
N GLY A 335 -2.69 -3.91 10.34
CA GLY A 335 -2.01 -2.62 10.29
C GLY A 335 -2.40 -1.77 9.08
N TYR A 336 -3.44 -2.17 8.33
CA TYR A 336 -4.01 -1.33 7.29
C TYR A 336 -4.50 -0.03 7.91
N VAL A 337 -4.20 1.09 7.27
CA VAL A 337 -4.59 2.42 7.71
C VAL A 337 -5.70 2.93 6.81
N ASP A 338 -6.91 3.03 7.36
CA ASP A 338 -7.98 3.83 6.77
C ASP A 338 -7.97 5.21 7.41
N ALA A 339 -7.33 6.15 6.74
CA ALA A 339 -7.44 7.56 7.08
C ALA A 339 -8.21 8.25 5.98
N ALA A 340 -9.23 9.04 6.31
CA ALA A 340 -9.83 9.95 5.35
C ALA A 340 -8.88 11.13 5.00
N TRP A 341 -7.66 11.15 5.53
CA TRP A 341 -6.65 12.18 5.29
C TRP A 341 -5.26 11.53 5.25
N TRP A 342 -4.51 11.67 4.15
CA TRP A 342 -3.15 11.12 4.06
C TRP A 342 -2.27 11.86 3.03
N PRO A 343 -0.93 11.87 3.23
CA PRO A 343 0.00 12.35 2.23
C PRO A 343 -0.03 11.39 1.02
N ALA A 344 -0.48 11.88 -0.12
CA ALA A 344 -0.73 11.04 -1.31
C ALA A 344 0.45 11.06 -2.29
N PHE A 345 1.05 12.23 -2.52
CA PHE A 345 2.15 12.39 -3.48
C PHE A 345 3.24 13.32 -2.97
N ALA A 346 4.51 12.92 -3.14
CA ALA A 346 5.64 13.84 -3.07
C ALA A 346 5.96 14.33 -4.49
N VAL A 347 6.02 15.65 -4.66
CA VAL A 347 6.23 16.27 -5.98
C VAL A 347 7.46 17.16 -5.95
N ARG A 348 8.46 16.79 -6.76
CA ARG A 348 9.74 17.50 -6.87
C ARG A 348 9.57 18.85 -7.54
N ARG A 349 10.03 19.90 -6.85
CA ARG A 349 10.10 21.28 -7.35
C ARG A 349 11.38 21.55 -8.12
N ALA A 350 11.41 22.60 -8.93
CA ALA A 350 12.64 23.04 -9.61
C ALA A 350 13.79 23.36 -8.64
N SER A 351 13.46 23.76 -7.40
CA SER A 351 14.44 23.96 -6.33
C SER A 351 15.15 22.68 -5.88
N GLY A 352 14.65 21.51 -6.25
CA GLY A 352 15.13 20.22 -5.79
C GLY A 352 14.47 19.70 -4.51
N ARG A 353 13.63 20.51 -3.84
CA ARG A 353 12.79 20.10 -2.70
C ARG A 353 11.48 19.49 -3.16
N ASP A 354 10.91 18.62 -2.34
CA ASP A 354 9.58 18.04 -2.54
C ASP A 354 8.51 18.81 -1.74
N ASP A 355 7.40 19.14 -2.41
CA ASP A 355 6.14 19.49 -1.75
C ASP A 355 5.24 18.25 -1.68
N VAL A 356 4.21 18.29 -0.84
CA VAL A 356 3.28 17.16 -0.67
C VAL A 356 1.88 17.53 -1.13
N ILE A 357 1.28 16.65 -1.95
CA ILE A 357 -0.16 16.64 -2.17
C ILE A 357 -0.77 15.69 -1.15
N VAL A 358 -1.76 16.21 -0.43
CA VAL A 358 -2.53 15.50 0.58
C VAL A 358 -3.92 15.23 0.05
N ARG A 359 -4.36 13.97 0.16
CA ARG A 359 -5.75 13.59 -0.05
C ARG A 359 -6.55 13.82 1.22
N ASP A 360 -7.57 14.66 1.14
CA ASP A 360 -8.52 14.92 2.21
C ASP A 360 -9.94 14.55 1.75
N ALA A 361 -10.44 13.48 2.35
CA ALA A 361 -11.75 12.89 2.15
C ALA A 361 -12.66 13.03 3.39
N ARG A 362 -12.24 13.76 4.44
CA ARG A 362 -12.95 13.84 5.74
C ARG A 362 -14.36 14.44 5.61
N SER A 363 -14.58 15.29 4.61
CA SER A 363 -15.88 15.90 4.32
C SER A 363 -16.83 14.98 3.53
N GLY A 364 -16.39 13.77 3.17
CA GLY A 364 -17.08 12.88 2.23
C GLY A 364 -16.84 13.24 0.75
N SER A 365 -16.25 14.41 0.46
CA SER A 365 -15.72 14.76 -0.87
C SER A 365 -14.21 14.54 -0.91
N VAL A 366 -13.68 14.06 -2.04
CA VAL A 366 -12.22 14.01 -2.25
C VAL A 366 -11.72 15.41 -2.56
N ARG A 367 -10.65 15.83 -1.87
CA ARG A 367 -9.92 17.06 -2.16
C ARG A 367 -8.44 16.73 -2.18
N TYR A 368 -7.72 17.29 -3.13
CA TYR A 368 -6.27 17.31 -3.09
C TYR A 368 -5.82 18.71 -2.69
N THR A 369 -5.05 18.78 -1.61
CA THR A 369 -4.49 20.02 -1.07
C THR A 369 -2.99 19.93 -1.09
N THR A 370 -2.32 21.01 -1.45
CA THR A 370 -0.87 21.02 -1.62
C THR A 370 -0.23 21.77 -0.46
N HIS A 371 0.85 21.22 0.07
CA HIS A 371 1.52 21.77 1.24
C HIS A 371 3.03 21.74 1.09
N ARG A 372 3.67 22.77 1.64
CA ARG A 372 5.09 22.76 1.93
C ARG A 372 5.33 22.12 3.29
N VAL A 373 6.19 21.12 3.31
CA VAL A 373 6.65 20.49 4.54
C VAL A 373 7.78 21.31 5.14
N GLY A 374 7.51 21.96 6.26
CA GLY A 374 8.51 22.65 7.08
C GLY A 374 9.07 21.76 8.18
N THR A 375 10.04 22.28 8.93
CA THR A 375 10.62 21.57 10.09
C THR A 375 9.65 21.42 11.26
N ALA A 376 8.66 22.30 11.36
CA ALA A 376 7.70 22.33 12.47
C ALA A 376 6.24 22.54 12.05
N ALA A 377 5.95 22.69 10.77
CA ALA A 377 4.61 22.94 10.28
C ALA A 377 4.41 22.41 8.86
N LEU A 378 3.15 22.10 8.55
CA LEU A 378 2.68 21.84 7.20
C LEU A 378 1.99 23.13 6.70
N THR A 379 2.55 23.79 5.69
CA THR A 379 2.04 25.08 5.20
C THR A 379 1.30 24.89 3.89
N ALA A 380 -0.01 25.16 3.88
CA ALA A 380 -0.81 25.12 2.67
C ALA A 380 -0.30 26.09 1.60
N LEU A 381 -0.22 25.63 0.36
CA LEU A 381 0.12 26.44 -0.81
C LEU A 381 -1.18 26.79 -1.54
N THR A 382 -1.50 28.07 -1.66
CA THR A 382 -2.78 28.56 -2.21
C THR A 382 -2.64 29.32 -3.52
N ASP A 383 -1.56 30.09 -3.71
CA ASP A 383 -1.18 30.71 -5.01
C ASP A 383 0.05 29.99 -5.59
N ASP A 384 -0.12 28.71 -5.92
CA ASP A 384 0.95 27.83 -6.40
C ASP A 384 0.43 26.97 -7.57
N PRO A 385 1.21 26.76 -8.64
CA PRO A 385 0.75 26.01 -9.79
C PRO A 385 0.39 24.55 -9.43
N LEU A 386 1.12 23.93 -8.50
CA LEU A 386 0.84 22.58 -8.06
C LEU A 386 -0.48 22.50 -7.27
N ALA A 387 -0.81 23.54 -6.49
CA ALA A 387 -2.09 23.63 -5.80
C ALA A 387 -3.29 23.74 -6.76
N VAL A 388 -3.12 24.51 -7.84
CA VAL A 388 -4.15 24.64 -8.89
C VAL A 388 -4.33 23.32 -9.64
N ALA A 389 -3.23 22.66 -10.05
CA ALA A 389 -3.27 21.36 -10.70
C ALA A 389 -3.88 20.26 -9.80
N ALA A 390 -3.49 20.22 -8.52
CA ALA A 390 -4.05 19.31 -7.54
C ALA A 390 -5.56 19.51 -7.38
N THR A 391 -6.04 20.77 -7.38
CA THR A 391 -7.48 21.08 -7.31
C THR A 391 -8.25 20.47 -8.49
N LEU A 392 -7.74 20.62 -9.72
CA LEU A 392 -8.33 19.99 -10.91
C LEU A 392 -8.42 18.47 -10.75
N LEU A 393 -7.31 17.82 -10.40
CA LEU A 393 -7.26 16.36 -10.20
C LEU A 393 -8.21 15.90 -9.09
N GLY A 394 -8.29 16.67 -8.00
CA GLY A 394 -9.18 16.41 -6.87
C GLY A 394 -10.65 16.55 -7.22
N ASP A 395 -11.03 17.55 -8.02
CA ASP A 395 -12.41 17.75 -8.46
C ASP A 395 -12.89 16.62 -9.39
N LEU A 396 -12.05 16.16 -10.32
CA LEU A 396 -12.36 15.01 -11.18
C LEU A 396 -12.48 13.72 -10.37
N SER A 397 -11.53 13.48 -9.46
CA SER A 397 -11.58 12.35 -8.50
C SER A 397 -12.85 12.39 -7.65
N ASN A 398 -13.30 13.59 -7.26
CA ASN A 398 -14.50 13.77 -6.49
C ASN A 398 -15.77 13.50 -7.30
N VAL A 399 -15.85 13.94 -8.57
CA VAL A 399 -16.95 13.56 -9.47
C VAL A 399 -17.02 12.05 -9.56
N ALA A 400 -15.90 11.40 -9.89
CA ALA A 400 -15.80 9.95 -9.99
C ALA A 400 -16.35 9.22 -8.77
N ARG A 401 -15.88 9.62 -7.57
CA ARG A 401 -16.36 9.03 -6.31
C ARG A 401 -17.86 9.22 -6.09
N GLN A 402 -18.40 10.42 -6.33
CA GLN A 402 -19.83 10.65 -6.09
C GLN A 402 -20.70 9.88 -7.08
N VAL A 403 -20.32 9.86 -8.37
CA VAL A 403 -21.01 9.09 -9.40
C VAL A 403 -20.95 7.61 -9.09
N ALA A 404 -19.77 7.04 -8.81
CA ALA A 404 -19.62 5.65 -8.39
C ALA A 404 -20.53 5.31 -7.22
N SER A 405 -20.57 6.19 -6.21
CA SER A 405 -21.43 5.97 -5.04
C SER A 405 -22.90 5.82 -5.41
N SER A 406 -23.41 6.47 -6.47
CA SER A 406 -24.82 6.30 -6.88
C SER A 406 -25.16 4.90 -7.39
N TYR A 407 -24.17 4.15 -7.86
CA TYR A 407 -24.33 2.77 -8.33
C TYR A 407 -24.16 1.72 -7.22
N ALA A 408 -23.70 2.12 -6.03
CA ALA A 408 -23.57 1.21 -4.91
C ALA A 408 -24.93 0.65 -4.50
N ARG A 409 -24.96 -0.66 -4.19
CA ARG A 409 -26.17 -1.42 -3.83
C ARG A 409 -26.09 -1.85 -2.35
N PRO A 410 -26.17 -0.90 -1.39
CA PRO A 410 -26.06 -1.23 0.02
C PRO A 410 -27.25 -2.08 0.47
N THR A 411 -27.02 -2.88 1.50
CA THR A 411 -28.05 -3.64 2.20
C THR A 411 -28.13 -3.13 3.65
N PRO A 412 -29.26 -2.55 4.09
CA PRO A 412 -30.51 -2.35 3.36
C PRO A 412 -30.39 -1.29 2.23
N PRO A 413 -31.28 -1.35 1.21
CA PRO A 413 -31.31 -0.35 0.13
C PRO A 413 -31.49 1.07 0.66
N ARG A 414 -30.89 2.04 -0.05
CA ARG A 414 -30.99 3.47 0.31
C ARG A 414 -32.43 3.94 0.40
N THR A 415 -32.72 4.81 1.35
CA THR A 415 -33.98 5.55 1.42
C THR A 415 -34.06 6.60 0.29
N ALA A 416 -35.25 7.14 0.04
CA ALA A 416 -35.42 8.24 -0.91
C ALA A 416 -34.59 9.48 -0.55
N ALA A 417 -34.52 9.83 0.75
CA ALA A 417 -33.70 10.93 1.24
C ALA A 417 -32.20 10.69 1.00
N GLN A 418 -31.73 9.47 1.24
CA GLN A 418 -30.33 9.10 0.96
C GLN A 418 -30.00 9.18 -0.53
N ARG A 419 -30.90 8.73 -1.42
CA ARG A 419 -30.72 8.88 -2.88
C ARG A 419 -30.67 10.35 -3.30
N ALA A 420 -31.56 11.18 -2.76
CA ALA A 420 -31.57 12.61 -3.05
C ALA A 420 -30.27 13.30 -2.58
N GLU A 421 -29.76 12.92 -1.42
CA GLU A 421 -28.48 13.42 -0.91
C GLU A 421 -27.29 13.01 -1.78
N VAL A 422 -27.25 11.77 -2.28
CA VAL A 422 -26.22 11.32 -3.24
C VAL A 422 -26.30 12.16 -4.53
N GLN A 423 -27.50 12.35 -5.08
CA GLN A 423 -27.68 13.18 -6.28
C GLN A 423 -27.21 14.62 -6.06
N ARG A 424 -27.58 15.24 -4.93
CA ARG A 424 -27.13 16.58 -4.56
C ARG A 424 -25.60 16.70 -4.52
N ARG A 425 -24.90 15.66 -4.02
CA ARG A 425 -23.43 15.62 -4.00
C ARG A 425 -22.84 15.50 -5.39
N ILE A 426 -23.45 14.70 -6.27
CA ILE A 426 -23.08 14.60 -7.69
C ILE A 426 -23.21 15.97 -8.35
N ASP A 427 -24.37 16.62 -8.22
CA ASP A 427 -24.62 17.93 -8.83
C ASP A 427 -23.59 18.97 -8.36
N ALA A 428 -23.29 19.00 -7.05
CA ALA A 428 -22.29 19.88 -6.49
C ALA A 428 -20.86 19.57 -7.00
N ALA A 429 -20.52 18.31 -7.20
CA ALA A 429 -19.23 17.90 -7.78
C ALA A 429 -19.14 18.30 -9.25
N LEU A 430 -20.20 18.06 -10.04
CA LEU A 430 -20.27 18.44 -11.44
C LEU A 430 -20.13 19.95 -11.63
N ILE A 431 -20.76 20.76 -10.77
CA ILE A 431 -20.62 22.23 -10.82
C ILE A 431 -19.15 22.65 -10.68
N ARG A 432 -18.40 22.05 -9.76
CA ARG A 432 -16.97 22.35 -9.57
C ARG A 432 -16.08 21.89 -10.72
N ALA A 433 -16.42 20.75 -11.34
CA ALA A 433 -15.61 20.18 -12.42
C ALA A 433 -15.87 20.79 -13.81
N ARG A 434 -17.03 21.45 -14.02
CA ARG A 434 -17.40 22.06 -15.31
C ARG A 434 -16.36 23.05 -15.87
N PRO A 435 -15.77 23.97 -15.09
CA PRO A 435 -14.72 24.85 -15.58
C PRO A 435 -13.53 24.08 -16.14
N TRP A 436 -13.15 22.95 -15.53
CA TRP A 436 -12.04 22.11 -16.02
C TRP A 436 -12.38 21.46 -17.36
N ALA A 437 -13.61 20.97 -17.54
CA ALA A 437 -14.04 20.37 -18.81
C ALA A 437 -14.00 21.34 -19.99
N ALA A 438 -14.06 22.66 -19.75
CA ALA A 438 -13.94 23.68 -20.79
C ALA A 438 -12.48 23.96 -21.22
N LEU A 439 -11.49 23.47 -20.46
CA LEU A 439 -10.06 23.70 -20.69
C LEU A 439 -9.35 22.50 -21.34
N THR A 440 -10.11 21.49 -21.78
CA THR A 440 -9.57 20.29 -22.42
C THR A 440 -10.33 19.95 -23.68
N ASP A 441 -9.63 19.37 -24.64
CA ASP A 441 -10.24 18.71 -25.80
C ASP A 441 -10.65 17.26 -25.51
N ALA A 442 -10.31 16.74 -24.32
CA ALA A 442 -10.70 15.40 -23.91
C ALA A 442 -12.22 15.33 -23.68
N ARG A 443 -12.91 14.45 -24.39
CA ARG A 443 -14.35 14.22 -24.22
C ARG A 443 -14.62 13.40 -22.96
N LEU A 444 -14.78 14.09 -21.83
CA LEU A 444 -15.19 13.46 -20.58
C LEU A 444 -16.71 13.52 -20.37
N ASP A 445 -17.35 12.35 -20.30
CA ASP A 445 -18.72 12.22 -19.82
C ASP A 445 -18.77 12.32 -18.29
N LEU A 446 -18.68 13.53 -17.75
CA LEU A 446 -18.63 13.77 -16.30
C LEU A 446 -19.82 13.14 -15.54
N PRO A 447 -21.08 13.17 -16.03
CA PRO A 447 -22.20 12.46 -15.39
C PRO A 447 -22.01 10.95 -15.24
N ARG A 448 -21.21 10.33 -16.12
CA ARG A 448 -20.91 8.90 -16.07
C ARG A 448 -19.51 8.58 -15.58
N LEU A 449 -18.66 9.58 -15.34
CA LEU A 449 -17.30 9.37 -14.83
C LEU A 449 -17.41 8.72 -13.45
N GLY A 450 -17.09 7.43 -13.35
CA GLY A 450 -17.19 6.64 -12.13
C GLY A 450 -15.83 6.23 -11.56
N GLY A 451 -14.79 6.28 -12.39
CA GLY A 451 -13.39 6.06 -12.01
C GLY A 451 -12.52 7.22 -12.47
N PHE A 452 -11.80 7.84 -11.53
CA PHE A 452 -10.72 8.78 -11.83
C PHE A 452 -9.69 8.63 -10.71
N SER A 453 -8.74 7.71 -10.91
CA SER A 453 -7.72 7.36 -9.90
C SER A 453 -6.38 7.90 -10.34
N VAL A 454 -5.75 8.77 -9.52
CA VAL A 454 -4.43 9.34 -9.81
C VAL A 454 -3.35 8.45 -9.21
N GLY A 455 -2.40 8.01 -10.04
CA GLY A 455 -1.31 7.10 -9.63
C GLY A 455 -0.02 7.82 -9.24
N ALA A 456 0.36 8.85 -9.98
CA ALA A 456 1.53 9.67 -9.73
C ALA A 456 1.31 11.11 -10.18
N VAL A 457 2.06 12.05 -9.60
CA VAL A 457 2.09 13.47 -9.98
C VAL A 457 3.53 13.94 -10.02
N ASP A 458 3.94 14.46 -11.18
CA ASP A 458 5.25 15.03 -11.44
C ASP A 458 5.08 16.46 -11.95
N MET A 459 6.08 17.30 -11.72
CA MET A 459 6.11 18.66 -12.26
C MET A 459 7.25 18.79 -13.27
N THR A 460 6.89 18.84 -14.55
CA THR A 460 7.82 18.81 -15.68
C THR A 460 8.36 20.19 -16.04
N ALA A 461 7.65 21.26 -15.67
CA ALA A 461 8.13 22.63 -15.74
C ALA A 461 7.64 23.45 -14.53
N ASP A 462 8.50 24.30 -13.96
CA ASP A 462 8.23 25.10 -12.75
C ASP A 462 9.05 26.39 -12.81
N THR A 463 8.55 27.37 -13.57
CA THR A 463 9.11 28.72 -13.67
C THR A 463 8.25 29.72 -12.90
N ALA A 464 8.68 30.98 -12.83
CA ALA A 464 7.96 32.02 -12.08
C ALA A 464 6.58 32.36 -12.67
N ASP A 465 6.37 32.09 -13.96
CA ASP A 465 5.20 32.51 -14.74
C ASP A 465 4.54 31.38 -15.54
N ARG A 466 5.21 30.22 -15.68
CA ARG A 466 4.68 29.02 -16.34
C ARG A 466 5.01 27.76 -15.55
N ALA A 467 4.11 26.80 -15.59
CA ALA A 467 4.35 25.49 -15.02
C ALA A 467 3.64 24.43 -15.86
N GLN A 468 4.15 23.21 -15.79
CA GLN A 468 3.48 22.05 -16.34
C GLN A 468 3.52 20.93 -15.31
N VAL A 469 2.34 20.37 -15.03
CA VAL A 469 2.16 19.22 -14.15
C VAL A 469 1.71 18.05 -15.00
N THR A 470 2.35 16.90 -14.82
CA THR A 470 1.94 15.64 -15.43
C THR A 470 1.47 14.69 -14.34
N ALA A 471 0.38 13.98 -14.56
CA ALA A 471 -0.10 12.92 -13.68
C ALA A 471 -0.45 11.67 -14.48
N THR A 472 -0.40 10.51 -13.83
CA THR A 472 -1.02 9.29 -14.38
C THR A 472 -2.41 9.16 -13.79
N ALA A 473 -3.40 8.85 -14.62
CA ALA A 473 -4.76 8.64 -14.18
C ALA A 473 -5.43 7.47 -14.89
N GLU A 474 -6.19 6.68 -14.14
CA GLU A 474 -7.12 5.70 -14.69
C GLU A 474 -8.52 6.32 -14.78
N VAL A 475 -9.17 6.22 -15.94
CA VAL A 475 -10.45 6.87 -16.23
C VAL A 475 -11.50 5.82 -16.61
N GLY A 476 -12.46 5.59 -15.73
CA GLY A 476 -13.55 4.62 -15.90
C GLY A 476 -14.92 5.27 -15.89
N TYR A 477 -15.88 4.67 -16.60
CA TYR A 477 -17.25 5.16 -16.67
C TYR A 477 -18.22 4.16 -16.07
N ALA A 478 -19.10 4.65 -15.19
CA ALA A 478 -20.16 3.85 -14.60
C ALA A 478 -21.26 3.54 -15.64
N ASP A 479 -21.80 2.33 -15.55
CA ASP A 479 -23.03 1.93 -16.20
C ASP A 479 -23.90 1.08 -15.26
N ALA A 480 -25.08 0.67 -15.73
CA ALA A 480 -26.03 -0.09 -14.92
C ALA A 480 -25.53 -1.50 -14.52
N LYS A 481 -24.47 -1.99 -15.17
CA LYS A 481 -23.86 -3.31 -14.94
C LYS A 481 -22.61 -3.22 -14.08
N THR A 482 -21.95 -2.06 -14.00
CA THR A 482 -20.73 -1.88 -13.20
C THR A 482 -21.06 -1.83 -11.71
N ASP A 483 -20.28 -2.57 -10.91
CA ASP A 483 -20.27 -2.39 -9.46
C ASP A 483 -19.52 -1.10 -9.12
N SER A 484 -19.99 -0.36 -8.13
CA SER A 484 -19.42 0.92 -7.69
C SER A 484 -17.97 0.82 -7.21
N GLU A 485 -17.54 -0.37 -6.80
CA GLU A 485 -16.21 -0.62 -6.25
C GLU A 485 -15.16 -0.94 -7.33
N TYR A 486 -15.59 -1.34 -8.53
CA TYR A 486 -14.71 -1.88 -9.58
C TYR A 486 -14.92 -1.17 -10.92
N ILE A 487 -14.90 0.17 -10.89
CA ILE A 487 -15.00 1.00 -12.11
C ILE A 487 -13.59 1.28 -12.62
N PHE A 488 -13.05 0.30 -13.32
CA PHE A 488 -11.75 0.41 -13.99
C PHE A 488 -11.89 0.97 -15.40
N GLY A 489 -10.80 1.47 -15.96
CA GLY A 489 -10.78 1.96 -17.32
C GLY A 489 -9.38 2.16 -17.89
N PRO A 490 -9.28 2.69 -19.12
CA PRO A 490 -7.99 2.98 -19.71
C PRO A 490 -7.17 3.97 -18.87
N ARG A 491 -5.84 3.81 -18.95
CA ARG A 491 -4.87 4.70 -18.31
C ARG A 491 -4.52 5.86 -19.24
N TYR A 492 -4.22 7.02 -18.64
CA TYR A 492 -3.89 8.25 -19.34
C TYR A 492 -2.76 8.99 -18.65
N THR A 493 -1.97 9.70 -19.44
CA THR A 493 -1.19 10.85 -18.96
C THR A 493 -2.10 12.07 -18.98
N VAL A 494 -2.29 12.66 -17.81
CA VAL A 494 -2.89 13.99 -17.63
C VAL A 494 -1.77 15.01 -17.71
N THR A 495 -1.78 15.87 -18.72
CA THR A 495 -0.83 17.00 -18.81
C THR A 495 -1.61 18.28 -18.55
N ILE A 496 -1.16 19.08 -17.58
CA ILE A 496 -1.83 20.31 -17.13
C ILE A 496 -0.85 21.46 -17.32
N ASP A 497 -1.18 22.38 -18.23
CA ASP A 497 -0.39 23.57 -18.51
C ASP A 497 -0.93 24.76 -17.72
N LEU A 498 -0.08 25.41 -16.94
CA LEU A 498 -0.43 26.53 -16.08
C LEU A 498 0.36 27.78 -16.42
N ALA A 499 -0.28 28.93 -16.26
CA ALA A 499 0.36 30.23 -16.38
C ALA A 499 -0.04 31.14 -15.22
N ARG A 500 0.86 32.05 -14.85
CA ARG A 500 0.59 33.07 -13.84
C ARG A 500 0.10 34.36 -14.50
N GLY A 501 -1.10 34.78 -14.13
CA GLY A 501 -1.68 36.07 -14.53
C GLY A 501 -1.78 37.05 -13.37
N SER A 502 -2.48 38.17 -13.59
CA SER A 502 -2.77 39.16 -12.53
C SER A 502 -3.62 38.59 -11.38
N GLY A 503 -4.39 37.54 -11.65
CA GLY A 503 -5.23 36.84 -10.66
C GLY A 503 -4.55 35.66 -9.96
N GLY A 504 -3.24 35.45 -10.16
CA GLY A 504 -2.51 34.28 -9.67
C GLY A 504 -2.35 33.18 -10.72
N TRP A 505 -2.06 31.97 -10.27
CA TRP A 505 -1.91 30.80 -11.14
C TRP A 505 -3.27 30.28 -11.66
N ALA A 506 -3.32 29.90 -12.93
CA ALA A 506 -4.49 29.29 -13.55
C ALA A 506 -4.10 28.18 -14.54
N VAL A 507 -4.96 27.17 -14.68
CA VAL A 507 -4.87 26.20 -15.78
C VAL A 507 -5.21 26.91 -17.08
N THR A 508 -4.36 26.77 -18.08
CA THR A 508 -4.57 27.31 -19.43
C THR A 508 -5.16 26.26 -20.36
N THR A 509 -4.64 25.03 -20.26
CA THR A 509 -5.18 23.86 -20.93
C THR A 509 -4.77 22.61 -20.17
N TRP A 510 -5.47 21.52 -20.40
CA TRP A 510 -5.01 20.21 -20.00
C TRP A 510 -5.49 19.12 -20.96
N THR A 511 -4.77 18.01 -21.04
CA THR A 511 -5.05 16.92 -21.98
C THR A 511 -5.05 15.56 -21.31
N LEU A 512 -5.81 14.62 -21.87
CA LEU A 512 -5.72 13.20 -21.58
C LEU A 512 -5.09 12.49 -22.78
N THR A 513 -3.85 12.04 -22.63
CA THR A 513 -3.18 11.22 -23.64
C THR A 513 -3.29 9.76 -23.22
N PRO A 514 -3.92 8.88 -24.02
CA PRO A 514 -3.98 7.45 -23.70
C PRO A 514 -2.58 6.90 -23.47
N LEU A 515 -2.40 6.23 -22.35
CA LEU A 515 -1.21 5.43 -22.12
C LEU A 515 -1.42 4.07 -22.80
N THR A 516 -0.41 3.64 -23.54
CA THR A 516 -0.41 2.38 -24.29
C THR A 516 0.76 1.52 -23.86
N GLY A 517 0.71 0.22 -24.16
CA GLY A 517 1.77 -0.72 -23.81
C GLY A 517 1.50 -1.50 -22.53
N GLU A 518 0.26 -1.93 -22.30
CA GLU A 518 0.01 -3.02 -21.33
C GLU A 518 0.72 -4.29 -21.78
N LEU A 519 1.26 -5.07 -20.84
CA LEU A 519 1.67 -6.43 -21.15
C LEU A 519 0.39 -7.27 -21.26
N ASP A 520 0.03 -7.69 -22.48
CA ASP A 520 -1.04 -8.69 -22.63
C ASP A 520 -0.67 -9.92 -21.79
N PRO A 521 -1.62 -10.50 -21.04
CA PRO A 521 -1.40 -11.78 -20.39
C PRO A 521 -1.12 -12.80 -21.49
N SER A 522 0.12 -13.29 -21.54
CA SER A 522 0.53 -14.40 -22.41
C SER A 522 -0.12 -15.70 -21.94
#